data_AF-A0A7K5I8N2-F1
#
_entry.id   AF-A0A7K5I8N2-F1
#
_cell.length_a   1.000
_cell.length_b   1.000
_cell.length_c   1.000
_cell.angle_alpha   90.00
_cell.angle_beta   90.00
_cell.angle_gamma   90.00
#
_symmetry.space_group_name_H-M   'P 1'
#
loop_
_entity.id
_entity.type
_entity.pdbx_description
1 polymer ?
#
loop_
_entity_poly.entity_id
_entity_poly.type
_entity_poly.pdbx_seq_one_letter_code
_entity_poly.pdbx_strand_id
1 'polypeptide(L)'
;ETLSLWISPISRADSGVYTIEFEDTSSHFTPFCFHVSVWEPIRPPQLEAQILHLEQGWCNLSLICTAPGAHNFSYSWSCSGDFLGSLEPQPWLHLQLHGDVNPTFCCCNVSNPVSWNVTRTDIVAACRAAAPGLFSIVAWWAVAVSLGLALVISIAIIATCCWWRKRRKDPARAPPEHTNQTLTIYEEVGKARTGQTPVSARA
;
A
#
# COMPACT_ATOMS: atom_id res chain seq x y z
N GLU A 1 -9.98 63.84 22.78
CA GLU A 1 -9.77 62.54 23.45
C GLU A 1 -10.43 61.41 22.65
N THR A 2 -9.67 60.39 22.25
CA THR A 2 -10.21 59.17 21.64
C THR A 2 -10.17 58.05 22.68
N LEU A 3 -11.33 57.50 23.05
CA LEU A 3 -11.42 56.37 23.97
C LEU A 3 -11.18 55.06 23.18
N SER A 4 -10.28 54.22 23.67
CA SER A 4 -9.94 52.94 23.04
C SER A 4 -9.80 51.83 24.09
N LEU A 5 -10.35 50.65 23.79
CA LEU A 5 -10.23 49.44 24.60
C LEU A 5 -9.17 48.53 23.98
N TRP A 6 -8.23 48.07 24.80
CA TRP A 6 -7.15 47.17 24.39
C TRP A 6 -7.17 45.91 25.24
N ILE A 7 -7.15 44.74 24.58
CA ILE A 7 -7.16 43.43 25.24
C ILE A 7 -5.92 42.67 24.77
N SER A 8 -5.04 42.34 25.71
CA SER A 8 -3.84 41.54 25.45
C SER A 8 -3.34 40.88 26.75
N PRO A 9 -3.04 39.57 26.76
CA PRO A 9 -3.19 38.63 25.65
C PRO A 9 -4.67 38.29 25.37
N ILE A 10 -5.00 38.03 24.09
CA ILE A 10 -6.36 37.64 23.70
C ILE A 10 -6.55 36.12 23.80
N SER A 11 -7.77 35.71 24.12
CA SER A 11 -8.20 34.32 24.25
C SER A 11 -9.57 34.11 23.58
N ARG A 12 -9.96 32.85 23.35
CA ARG A 12 -11.29 32.55 22.80
C ARG A 12 -12.44 33.07 23.68
N ALA A 13 -12.21 33.18 25.00
CA ALA A 13 -13.20 33.65 25.97
C ALA A 13 -13.54 35.14 25.80
N ASP A 14 -12.69 35.91 25.10
CA ASP A 14 -12.92 37.33 24.81
C ASP A 14 -13.88 37.54 23.63
N SER A 15 -14.39 36.45 23.02
CA SER A 15 -15.45 36.54 22.02
C SER A 15 -16.78 36.93 22.69
N GLY A 16 -17.46 37.94 22.17
CA GLY A 16 -18.72 38.40 22.73
C GLY A 16 -19.17 39.74 22.17
N VAL A 17 -20.23 40.27 22.77
CA VAL A 17 -20.73 41.61 22.46
C VAL A 17 -20.13 42.58 23.46
N TYR A 18 -19.42 43.57 22.95
CA TYR A 18 -18.86 44.67 23.73
C TYR A 18 -19.75 45.89 23.56
N THR A 19 -20.11 46.54 24.66
CA THR A 19 -20.98 47.72 24.66
C THR A 19 -20.23 48.90 25.25
N ILE A 20 -20.30 50.04 24.57
CA ILE A 20 -19.78 51.33 25.03
C ILE A 20 -20.96 52.25 25.27
N GLU A 21 -21.04 52.84 26.46
CA GLU A 21 -22.06 53.80 26.84
C GLU A 21 -21.40 55.16 27.05
N PHE A 22 -21.91 56.18 26.35
CA PHE A 22 -21.52 57.57 26.57
C PHE A 22 -22.62 58.27 27.35
N GLU A 23 -22.24 58.96 28.42
CA GLU A 23 -23.13 59.85 29.15
C GLU A 23 -23.11 61.23 28.49
N ASP A 24 -24.23 61.63 27.89
CA ASP A 24 -24.39 63.00 27.40
C ASP A 24 -24.85 63.94 28.53
N THR A 25 -24.56 65.23 28.37
CA THR A 25 -25.04 66.35 29.22
C THR A 25 -26.55 66.39 29.41
N SER A 26 -27.31 65.70 28.56
CA SER A 26 -28.77 65.54 28.61
C SER A 26 -29.24 64.28 29.37
N SER A 27 -28.35 63.53 30.02
CA SER A 27 -28.62 62.25 30.72
C SER A 27 -29.15 61.12 29.81
N HIS A 28 -28.91 61.22 28.51
CA HIS A 28 -29.28 60.20 27.53
C HIS A 28 -28.06 59.32 27.21
N PHE A 29 -28.22 58.00 27.23
CA PHE A 29 -27.18 57.02 26.93
C PHE A 29 -27.40 56.42 25.53
N THR A 30 -26.45 56.58 24.62
CA THR A 30 -26.45 55.89 23.32
C THR A 30 -25.44 54.75 23.34
N PRO A 31 -25.90 53.48 23.48
CA PRO A 31 -24.99 52.34 23.49
C PRO A 31 -24.48 52.02 22.09
N PHE A 32 -23.17 51.85 21.96
CA PHE A 32 -22.53 51.30 20.76
C PHE A 32 -22.12 49.85 21.02
N CYS A 33 -22.62 48.92 20.20
CA CYS A 33 -22.34 47.49 20.34
C CYS A 33 -21.38 46.98 19.26
N PHE A 34 -20.40 46.17 19.66
CA PHE A 34 -19.43 45.53 18.78
C PHE A 34 -19.48 44.02 18.99
N HIS A 35 -19.68 43.26 17.92
CA HIS A 35 -19.58 41.80 17.97
C HIS A 35 -18.15 41.37 17.67
N VAL A 36 -17.46 40.85 18.67
CA VAL A 36 -16.07 40.42 18.57
C VAL A 36 -16.04 38.90 18.56
N SER A 37 -15.35 38.30 17.60
CA SER A 37 -15.12 36.85 17.53
C SER A 37 -13.64 36.57 17.42
N VAL A 38 -13.12 35.77 18.34
CA VAL A 38 -11.71 35.41 18.41
C VAL A 38 -11.52 34.02 17.82
N TRP A 39 -10.62 33.93 16.86
CA TRP A 39 -10.36 32.72 16.08
C TRP A 39 -8.93 32.25 16.30
N GLU A 40 -8.75 30.93 16.40
CA GLU A 40 -7.41 30.36 16.36
C GLU A 40 -6.88 30.33 14.91
N PRO A 41 -5.59 30.61 14.70
CA PRO A 41 -4.97 30.43 13.40
C PRO A 41 -5.05 28.98 12.91
N ILE A 42 -5.22 28.81 11.61
CA ILE A 42 -5.31 27.50 10.98
C ILE A 42 -3.92 26.86 10.93
N ARG A 43 -3.83 25.71 11.58
CA ARG A 43 -2.67 24.82 11.50
C ARG A 43 -2.68 24.03 10.18
N PRO A 44 -1.52 23.52 9.73
CA PRO A 44 -1.43 22.78 8.47
C PRO A 44 -2.42 21.61 8.41
N PRO A 45 -3.30 21.54 7.39
CA PRO A 45 -4.19 20.41 7.18
C PRO A 45 -3.44 19.19 6.65
N GLN A 46 -3.99 18.00 6.89
CA GLN A 46 -3.56 16.74 6.31
C GLN A 46 -4.42 16.42 5.10
N LEU A 47 -3.80 15.87 4.06
CA LEU A 47 -4.48 15.50 2.82
C LEU A 47 -4.13 14.06 2.47
N GLU A 48 -5.16 13.22 2.49
CA GLU A 48 -5.07 11.80 2.19
C GLU A 48 -5.73 11.52 0.85
N ALA A 49 -5.11 10.64 0.06
CA ALA A 49 -5.67 10.14 -1.19
C ALA A 49 -6.06 8.67 -1.00
N GLN A 50 -7.35 8.37 -1.14
CA GLN A 50 -7.89 7.02 -1.05
C GLN A 50 -8.31 6.54 -2.43
N ILE A 51 -7.73 5.44 -2.89
CA ILE A 51 -8.09 4.86 -4.18
C ILE A 51 -9.36 4.04 -4.01
N LEU A 52 -10.43 4.47 -4.66
CA LEU A 52 -11.72 3.81 -4.62
C LEU A 52 -11.78 2.66 -5.63
N HIS A 53 -11.26 2.91 -6.83
CA HIS A 53 -11.32 1.94 -7.92
C HIS A 53 -10.24 2.19 -8.98
N LEU A 54 -9.77 1.13 -9.61
CA LEU A 54 -8.80 1.20 -10.70
C LEU A 54 -9.18 0.24 -11.82
N GLU A 55 -9.52 0.78 -12.98
CA GLU A 55 -9.95 -0.01 -14.15
C GLU A 55 -9.40 0.59 -15.44
N GLN A 56 -8.77 -0.26 -16.27
CA GLN A 56 -8.40 0.09 -17.66
C GLN A 56 -7.62 1.42 -17.77
N GLY A 57 -6.74 1.69 -16.81
CA GLY A 57 -5.93 2.92 -16.74
C GLY A 57 -6.64 4.12 -16.12
N TRP A 58 -7.94 4.04 -15.82
CA TRP A 58 -8.67 5.03 -15.04
C TRP A 58 -8.57 4.74 -13.54
N CYS A 59 -8.30 5.80 -12.79
CA CYS A 59 -8.17 5.80 -11.35
C CYS A 59 -9.29 6.69 -10.77
N ASN A 60 -10.17 6.08 -9.99
CA ASN A 60 -11.18 6.79 -9.20
C ASN A 60 -10.67 6.88 -7.76
N LEU A 61 -10.60 8.09 -7.24
CA LEU A 61 -10.05 8.36 -5.91
C LEU A 61 -10.88 9.40 -5.16
N SER A 62 -10.82 9.30 -3.84
CA SER A 62 -11.35 10.30 -2.92
C SER A 62 -10.18 10.96 -2.21
N LEU A 63 -10.14 12.29 -2.25
CA LEU A 63 -9.23 13.10 -1.45
C LEU A 63 -9.95 13.50 -0.18
N ILE A 64 -9.30 13.35 0.97
CA ILE A 64 -9.85 13.72 2.27
C ILE A 64 -8.91 14.72 2.93
N CYS A 65 -9.44 15.90 3.24
CA CYS A 65 -8.71 17.00 3.82
C CYS A 65 -9.15 17.21 5.28
N THR A 66 -8.26 16.95 6.22
CA THR A 66 -8.52 17.10 7.65
C THR A 66 -7.70 18.24 8.24
N ALA A 67 -8.38 19.20 8.87
CA ALA A 67 -7.74 20.32 9.54
C ALA A 67 -7.85 20.17 11.06
N PRO A 68 -6.75 20.34 11.82
CA PRO A 68 -6.78 20.17 13.25
C PRO A 68 -7.29 21.44 13.95
N GLY A 69 -8.50 21.38 14.49
CA GLY A 69 -9.12 22.51 15.20
C GLY A 69 -10.65 22.35 15.27
N ALA A 70 -11.33 23.37 15.80
CA ALA A 70 -12.80 23.40 15.83
C ALA A 70 -13.38 23.57 14.42
N HIS A 71 -14.53 22.95 14.15
CA HIS A 71 -15.22 22.78 12.85
C HIS A 71 -15.64 24.06 12.08
N ASN A 72 -15.18 25.24 12.48
CA ASN A 72 -15.59 26.51 11.90
C ASN A 72 -14.58 26.99 10.86
N PHE A 73 -14.34 26.20 9.83
CA PHE A 73 -13.49 26.57 8.71
C PHE A 73 -14.17 26.23 7.38
N SER A 74 -13.81 26.97 6.33
CA SER A 74 -14.24 26.72 4.97
C SER A 74 -13.19 25.94 4.19
N TYR A 75 -13.65 25.04 3.34
CA TYR A 75 -12.82 24.27 2.43
C TYR A 75 -12.91 24.84 1.02
N SER A 76 -11.79 24.80 0.29
CA SER A 76 -11.76 25.04 -1.14
C SER A 76 -10.68 24.18 -1.78
N TRP A 77 -10.90 23.79 -3.03
CA TRP A 77 -10.01 22.91 -3.77
C TRP A 77 -9.47 23.61 -5.01
N SER A 78 -8.23 23.29 -5.35
CA SER A 78 -7.61 23.71 -6.61
C SER A 78 -6.78 22.56 -7.15
N CYS A 79 -7.19 22.00 -8.28
CA CYS A 79 -6.50 20.91 -8.95
C CYS A 79 -6.04 21.37 -10.34
N SER A 80 -4.81 21.02 -10.71
CA SER A 80 -4.34 21.18 -12.09
C SER A 80 -4.81 20.00 -12.95
N GLY A 81 -4.57 20.04 -14.26
CA GLY A 81 -4.71 18.87 -15.14
C GLY A 81 -6.15 18.47 -15.50
N ASP A 82 -6.26 17.38 -16.26
CA ASP A 82 -7.53 16.85 -16.76
C ASP A 82 -8.07 15.79 -15.80
N PHE A 83 -9.21 16.08 -15.19
CA PHE A 83 -9.93 15.17 -14.28
C PHE A 83 -11.45 15.33 -14.48
N LEU A 84 -12.19 14.30 -14.09
CA LEU A 84 -13.65 14.34 -13.99
C LEU A 84 -14.04 14.51 -12.51
N GLY A 85 -14.92 15.47 -12.24
CA GLY A 85 -15.43 15.80 -10.91
C GLY A 85 -15.70 17.29 -10.74
N SER A 86 -16.45 17.67 -9.71
CA SER A 86 -16.64 19.07 -9.32
C SER A 86 -15.85 19.40 -8.05
N LEU A 87 -15.21 20.57 -8.04
CA LEU A 87 -14.43 21.07 -6.90
C LEU A 87 -15.37 21.70 -5.85
N GLU A 88 -16.18 20.87 -5.20
CA GLU A 88 -17.09 21.33 -4.16
C GLU A 88 -16.33 21.79 -2.90
N PRO A 89 -16.83 22.81 -2.17
CA PRO A 89 -16.21 23.32 -0.94
C PRO A 89 -16.47 22.39 0.26
N GLN A 90 -16.10 21.12 0.13
CA GLN A 90 -16.30 20.06 1.12
C GLN A 90 -14.96 19.51 1.63
N PRO A 91 -14.92 18.87 2.81
CA PRO A 91 -13.70 18.27 3.34
C PRO A 91 -13.23 17.06 2.52
N TRP A 92 -14.03 16.55 1.59
CA TRP A 92 -13.66 15.50 0.66
C TRP A 92 -13.88 15.94 -0.79
N LEU A 93 -13.13 15.33 -1.71
CA LEU A 93 -13.23 15.58 -3.15
C LEU A 93 -13.08 14.26 -3.92
N HIS A 94 -14.05 13.96 -4.78
CA HIS A 94 -14.03 12.75 -5.61
C HIS A 94 -13.54 13.11 -7.01
N LEU A 95 -12.54 12.38 -7.49
CA LEU A 95 -11.89 12.62 -8.76
C LEU A 95 -11.71 11.33 -9.54
N GLN A 96 -11.87 11.42 -10.86
CA GLN A 96 -11.50 10.36 -11.77
C GLN A 96 -10.51 10.90 -12.81
N LEU A 97 -9.39 10.22 -12.97
CA LEU A 97 -8.34 10.60 -13.93
C LEU A 97 -7.66 9.36 -14.53
N HIS A 98 -6.95 9.57 -15.64
CA HIS A 98 -6.17 8.51 -16.27
C HIS A 98 -4.76 8.45 -15.64
N GLY A 99 -4.20 7.26 -15.44
CA GLY A 99 -2.92 7.07 -14.75
C GLY A 99 -1.68 7.50 -15.55
N ASP A 100 -1.84 7.70 -16.86
CA ASP A 100 -0.77 8.06 -17.80
C ASP A 100 -0.65 9.58 -18.04
N VAL A 101 -1.35 10.38 -17.23
CA VAL A 101 -1.33 11.84 -17.37
C VAL A 101 -0.09 12.43 -16.68
N ASN A 102 0.34 13.61 -17.13
CA ASN A 102 1.37 14.40 -16.47
C ASN A 102 1.05 14.58 -14.96
N PRO A 103 2.08 14.77 -14.11
CA PRO A 103 1.90 14.98 -12.68
C PRO A 103 0.83 16.02 -12.43
N THR A 104 -0.24 15.58 -11.80
CA THR A 104 -1.41 16.39 -11.51
C THR A 104 -1.47 16.57 -10.02
N PHE A 105 -1.62 17.81 -9.59
CA PHE A 105 -1.63 18.14 -8.17
C PHE A 105 -2.96 18.72 -7.78
N CYS A 106 -3.43 18.30 -6.62
CA CYS A 106 -4.58 18.88 -5.95
C CYS A 106 -4.15 19.52 -4.65
N CYS A 107 -4.63 20.73 -4.44
CA CYS A 107 -4.46 21.50 -3.23
C CYS A 107 -5.80 21.59 -2.50
N CYS A 108 -5.79 21.30 -1.20
CA CYS A 108 -6.87 21.64 -0.28
C CYS A 108 -6.48 22.91 0.48
N ASN A 109 -7.32 23.93 0.41
CA ASN A 109 -7.21 25.14 1.20
C ASN A 109 -8.29 25.14 2.29
N VAL A 110 -7.85 25.35 3.52
CA VAL A 110 -8.71 25.50 4.69
C VAL A 110 -8.53 26.91 5.24
N SER A 111 -9.62 27.65 5.37
CA SER A 111 -9.60 29.07 5.77
C SER A 111 -10.63 29.40 6.86
N ASN A 112 -10.31 30.43 7.65
CA ASN A 112 -11.22 31.07 8.60
C ASN A 112 -11.01 32.59 8.50
N PRO A 113 -11.80 33.42 9.22
CA PRO A 113 -11.74 34.88 9.07
C PRO A 113 -10.36 35.52 9.34
N VAL A 114 -9.46 34.83 10.05
CA VAL A 114 -8.16 35.40 10.46
C VAL A 114 -6.95 34.78 9.76
N SER A 115 -7.11 33.60 9.14
CA SER A 115 -5.97 32.83 8.60
C SER A 115 -6.43 31.77 7.59
N TRP A 116 -5.46 31.25 6.83
CA TRP A 116 -5.68 30.13 5.92
C TRP A 116 -4.43 29.26 5.84
N ASN A 117 -4.59 28.01 5.43
CA ASN A 117 -3.50 27.08 5.22
C ASN A 117 -3.82 26.09 4.10
N VAL A 118 -2.79 25.66 3.37
CA VAL A 118 -2.91 24.81 2.19
C VAL A 118 -2.02 23.59 2.33
N THR A 119 -2.55 22.47 1.87
CA THR A 119 -1.79 21.24 1.67
C THR A 119 -2.00 20.72 0.25
N ARG A 120 -1.04 19.98 -0.27
CA ARG A 120 -0.97 19.54 -1.67
C ARG A 120 -0.58 18.09 -1.76
N THR A 121 -1.17 17.38 -2.73
CA THR A 121 -0.81 16.00 -3.05
C THR A 121 -0.68 15.79 -4.57
N ASP A 122 0.19 14.87 -4.98
CA ASP A 122 0.28 14.37 -6.34
C ASP A 122 -0.69 13.20 -6.50
N ILE A 123 -1.81 13.44 -7.18
CA ILE A 123 -2.87 12.45 -7.30
C ILE A 123 -2.50 11.34 -8.29
N VAL A 124 -1.62 11.61 -9.25
CA VAL A 124 -1.18 10.60 -10.23
C VAL A 124 -0.18 9.66 -9.58
N ALA A 125 0.73 10.18 -8.75
CA ALA A 125 1.63 9.35 -7.96
C ALA A 125 0.85 8.41 -7.02
N ALA A 126 -0.22 8.89 -6.38
CA ALA A 126 -1.10 8.07 -5.56
C ALA A 126 -1.75 6.93 -6.37
N CYS A 127 -2.26 7.23 -7.57
CA CYS A 127 -2.81 6.21 -8.46
C CYS A 127 -1.77 5.18 -8.93
N ARG A 128 -0.56 5.62 -9.30
CA ARG A 128 0.52 4.72 -9.74
C ARG A 128 0.99 3.81 -8.62
N ALA A 129 1.05 4.30 -7.39
CA ALA A 129 1.43 3.50 -6.22
C ALA A 129 0.41 2.39 -5.91
N ALA A 130 -0.88 2.64 -6.17
CA ALA A 130 -1.94 1.66 -5.96
C ALA A 130 -2.17 0.71 -7.15
N ALA A 131 -1.69 1.06 -8.34
CA ALA A 131 -1.82 0.20 -9.51
C ALA A 131 -1.13 -1.14 -9.26
N PRO A 132 -1.78 -2.28 -9.56
CA PRO A 132 -1.13 -3.58 -9.46
C PRO A 132 0.05 -3.56 -10.44
N GLY A 133 1.26 -3.43 -9.90
CA GLY A 133 2.46 -3.39 -10.72
C GLY A 133 2.54 -4.64 -11.58
N LEU A 134 3.23 -4.56 -12.72
CA LEU A 134 3.55 -5.73 -13.54
C LEU A 134 4.11 -6.89 -12.69
N PHE A 135 4.84 -6.58 -11.62
CA PHE A 135 5.32 -7.54 -10.64
C PHE A 135 4.21 -8.37 -9.97
N SER A 136 3.07 -7.79 -9.63
CA SER A 136 1.95 -8.53 -9.03
C SER A 136 1.38 -9.53 -10.03
N ILE A 137 1.12 -9.10 -11.27
CA ILE A 137 0.60 -9.95 -12.33
C ILE A 137 1.61 -11.06 -12.68
N VAL A 138 2.88 -10.73 -12.87
CA VAL A 138 3.95 -11.69 -13.17
C VAL A 138 4.13 -12.69 -12.02
N ALA A 139 4.06 -12.25 -10.77
CA ALA A 139 4.12 -13.14 -9.61
C ALA A 139 2.95 -14.13 -9.59
N TRP A 140 1.72 -13.67 -9.84
CA TRP A 140 0.54 -14.54 -9.94
C TRP A 140 0.67 -15.56 -11.06
N TRP A 141 1.13 -15.16 -12.25
CA TRP A 141 1.37 -16.08 -13.36
C TRP A 141 2.50 -17.07 -13.04
N ALA A 142 3.59 -16.62 -12.43
CA ALA A 142 4.70 -17.49 -12.03
C ALA A 142 4.26 -18.55 -11.00
N VAL A 143 3.44 -18.17 -10.02
CA VAL A 143 2.83 -19.11 -9.06
C VAL A 143 1.91 -20.09 -9.76
N ALA A 144 1.02 -19.62 -10.66
CA ALA A 144 0.12 -20.48 -11.41
C ALA A 144 0.86 -21.50 -12.29
N VAL A 145 1.89 -21.07 -13.01
CA VAL A 145 2.75 -21.94 -13.83
C VAL A 145 3.48 -22.96 -12.97
N SER A 146 4.01 -22.54 -11.82
CA SER A 146 4.72 -23.44 -10.90
C SER A 146 3.79 -24.51 -10.32
N LEU A 147 2.57 -24.14 -9.92
CA LEU A 147 1.54 -25.07 -9.44
C LEU A 147 1.12 -26.06 -10.54
N GLY A 148 0.91 -25.55 -11.77
CA GLY A 148 0.55 -26.38 -12.92
C GLY A 148 1.62 -27.41 -13.24
N LEU A 149 2.89 -26.99 -13.26
CA LEU A 149 4.02 -27.89 -13.50
C LEU A 149 4.13 -28.96 -12.41
N ALA A 150 3.99 -28.59 -11.14
CA ALA A 150 4.01 -29.52 -10.02
C ALA A 150 2.89 -30.57 -10.11
N LEU A 151 1.69 -30.17 -10.56
CA LEU A 151 0.56 -31.07 -10.76
C LEU A 151 0.84 -32.10 -11.87
N VAL A 152 1.38 -31.64 -13.01
CA VAL A 152 1.75 -32.50 -14.15
C VAL A 152 2.82 -33.51 -13.75
N ILE A 153 3.86 -33.07 -13.04
CA ILE A 153 4.93 -33.94 -12.54
C ILE A 153 4.34 -34.99 -11.58
N SER A 154 3.45 -34.59 -10.68
CA SER A 154 2.80 -35.50 -9.73
C SER A 154 1.98 -36.58 -10.45
N ILE A 155 1.20 -36.19 -11.46
CA ILE A 155 0.41 -37.14 -12.28
C ILE A 155 1.33 -38.09 -13.05
N ALA A 156 2.41 -37.58 -13.64
CA ALA A 156 3.39 -38.39 -14.37
C ALA A 156 4.06 -39.43 -13.44
N ILE A 157 4.46 -39.03 -12.23
CA ILE A 157 5.03 -39.94 -11.22
C ILE A 157 4.01 -41.02 -10.85
N ILE A 158 2.76 -40.64 -10.56
CA ILE A 158 1.70 -41.59 -10.21
C ILE A 158 1.45 -42.58 -11.36
N ALA A 159 1.32 -42.10 -12.59
CA ALA A 159 1.11 -42.94 -13.77
C ALA A 159 2.27 -43.93 -13.97
N THR A 160 3.50 -43.44 -13.85
CA THR A 160 4.72 -44.27 -13.96
C THR A 160 4.75 -45.33 -12.85
N CYS A 161 4.52 -44.95 -11.59
CA CYS A 161 4.45 -45.90 -10.48
C CYS A 161 3.35 -46.96 -10.67
N CYS A 162 2.17 -46.58 -11.14
CA CYS A 162 1.08 -47.52 -11.45
C CYS A 162 1.46 -48.50 -12.57
N TRP A 163 2.12 -48.02 -13.62
CA TRP A 163 2.59 -48.85 -14.73
C TRP A 163 3.65 -49.87 -14.28
N TRP A 164 4.58 -49.46 -13.43
CA TRP A 164 5.62 -50.33 -12.88
C TRP A 164 5.04 -51.39 -11.94
N ARG A 165 4.04 -51.03 -11.11
CA ARG A 165 3.30 -52.00 -10.28
C ARG A 165 2.53 -53.01 -11.13
N LYS A 166 1.94 -52.59 -12.25
CA LYS A 166 1.25 -53.49 -13.19
C LYS A 166 2.22 -54.47 -13.84
N ARG A 167 3.37 -54.01 -14.34
CA ARG A 167 4.40 -54.89 -14.93
C ARG A 167 5.00 -55.89 -13.94
N ARG A 168 5.17 -55.53 -12.67
CA ARG A 168 5.61 -56.49 -11.63
C ARG A 168 4.58 -57.59 -11.34
N LYS A 169 3.32 -57.41 -11.72
CA LYS A 169 2.27 -58.42 -11.57
C LYS A 169 2.26 -59.45 -12.71
N ASP A 170 2.94 -59.16 -13.83
CA ASP A 170 3.02 -60.03 -15.01
C ASP A 170 4.44 -60.59 -15.29
N PRO A 171 5.04 -61.44 -14.43
CA PRO A 171 6.09 -62.34 -14.87
C PRO A 171 5.81 -63.79 -14.47
N ALA A 172 5.10 -64.55 -15.32
CA ALA A 172 5.16 -66.02 -15.33
C ALA A 172 4.48 -66.62 -16.57
N ARG A 173 5.21 -66.77 -17.69
CA ARG A 173 5.22 -68.01 -18.48
C ARG A 173 6.31 -68.00 -19.57
N ALA A 174 7.40 -68.72 -19.31
CA ALA A 174 8.31 -69.24 -20.32
C ALA A 174 8.41 -70.77 -20.12
N PRO A 175 8.34 -71.63 -21.17
CA PRO A 175 8.55 -73.09 -21.06
C PRO A 175 10.05 -73.48 -21.13
N PRO A 176 10.40 -74.76 -20.82
CA PRO A 176 11.65 -75.12 -20.15
C PRO A 176 12.85 -75.35 -21.09
N GLU A 177 14.03 -75.04 -20.56
CA GLU A 177 15.35 -75.29 -21.15
C GLU A 177 15.93 -76.61 -20.59
N HIS A 178 16.40 -77.47 -21.49
CA HIS A 178 16.96 -78.79 -21.19
C HIS A 178 18.42 -78.65 -20.70
N THR A 179 18.75 -79.34 -19.62
CA THR A 179 20.06 -79.24 -18.95
C THR A 179 21.09 -80.24 -19.49
N ASN A 180 22.36 -79.80 -19.45
CA ASN A 180 23.60 -80.53 -19.16
C ASN A 180 24.52 -80.98 -20.30
N GLN A 181 25.72 -80.38 -20.31
CA GLN A 181 27.07 -80.99 -20.44
C GLN A 181 28.08 -79.81 -20.47
N THR A 182 29.21 -79.74 -19.76
CA THR A 182 30.03 -80.71 -19.03
C THR A 182 30.96 -79.93 -18.08
N LEU A 183 31.14 -80.42 -16.85
CA LEU A 183 32.05 -79.92 -15.81
C LEU A 183 33.39 -80.66 -15.91
N THR A 184 34.53 -79.97 -15.76
CA THR A 184 35.67 -80.26 -14.84
C THR A 184 36.98 -79.64 -15.34
N ILE A 185 37.61 -78.77 -14.54
CA ILE A 185 39.03 -78.88 -14.14
C ILE A 185 39.36 -77.91 -12.98
N TYR A 186 40.03 -78.47 -11.97
CA TYR A 186 40.50 -78.00 -10.65
C TYR A 186 41.51 -76.83 -10.71
N GLU A 187 42.03 -76.16 -9.67
CA GLU A 187 41.87 -75.98 -8.21
C GLU A 187 42.98 -74.98 -7.83
N GLU A 188 42.74 -74.01 -6.93
CA GLU A 188 43.72 -73.67 -5.90
C GLU A 188 43.08 -72.81 -4.80
N VAL A 189 43.20 -73.28 -3.56
CA VAL A 189 42.78 -72.61 -2.33
C VAL A 189 44.01 -72.52 -1.43
N GLY A 190 44.33 -71.34 -0.90
CA GLY A 190 45.28 -71.25 0.22
C GLY A 190 45.86 -69.86 0.48
N LYS A 191 45.21 -69.10 1.38
CA LYS A 191 45.77 -67.91 2.04
C LYS A 191 46.96 -68.27 2.95
N ALA A 192 47.95 -67.39 3.04
CA ALA A 192 48.49 -66.92 4.33
C ALA A 192 49.23 -65.58 4.19
N ARG A 193 48.99 -64.66 5.12
CA ARG A 193 49.71 -63.39 5.34
C ARG A 193 50.88 -63.63 6.30
N THR A 194 52.04 -63.03 6.01
CA THR A 194 53.14 -62.59 6.91
C THR A 194 54.23 -62.04 5.98
N GLY A 195 54.95 -60.95 6.15
CA GLY A 195 55.13 -59.91 7.17
C GLY A 195 55.81 -58.72 6.44
N GLN A 196 55.50 -57.48 6.79
CA GLN A 196 56.30 -56.66 7.71
C GLN A 196 57.47 -55.92 7.04
N THR A 197 57.26 -54.64 6.75
CA THR A 197 58.27 -53.57 6.90
C THR A 197 57.55 -52.24 7.15
N PRO A 198 57.82 -51.58 8.29
CA PRO A 198 57.56 -50.16 8.47
C PRO A 198 58.87 -49.37 8.28
N VAL A 199 58.70 -48.03 8.25
CA VAL A 199 59.71 -46.98 8.51
C VAL A 199 60.65 -46.70 7.33
N SER A 200 61.03 -45.46 6.98
CA SER A 200 60.58 -44.09 7.27
C SER A 200 61.61 -43.17 6.57
N ALA A 201 61.20 -41.92 6.38
CA ALA A 201 61.99 -40.72 6.64
C ALA A 201 62.68 -39.99 5.48
N ARG A 202 62.33 -38.69 5.48
CA ARG A 202 63.13 -37.48 5.24
C ARG A 202 63.43 -37.13 3.78
N ALA A 203 63.38 -35.86 3.39
CA ALA A 203 63.18 -34.60 4.12
C ALA A 203 62.44 -33.61 3.20
#